data_AF-A0AAF0CGJ5-F1
#
_entry.id   AF-A0AAF0CGJ5-F1
#
_cell.length_a   1.000
_cell.length_b   1.000
_cell.length_c   1.000
_cell.angle_alpha   90.00
_cell.angle_beta   90.00
_cell.angle_gamma   90.00
#
_symmetry.space_group_name_H-M   'P 1'
#
loop_
_entity.id
_entity.type
_entity.pdbx_description
1 polymer ?
#
loop_
_entity_poly.entity_id
_entity_poly.type
_entity_poly.pdbx_seq_one_letter_code
_entity_poly.pdbx_strand_id
1 'polypeptide(L)'
;MSADLSNWQWRAPPDLKPTAGRYVKTEPAQFPDAATELFPVLCSEGDADLWTYIPLGPFETAESFGETMRFVTGQQNWQTHMFRDAATNAPLGMASYMRIRPEAGSVEVGCIVLSKKLQRTAAATEAMYLMARHVFDDLGYRRYEWKCNNDNAASRRAALRLGFTFEGVFRQDMVMKGRNRDTAWYSMLDSEWPAVKAAFESWLASDNFDGGGQQRRSLADIRAAI
;
A
#
# COMPACT_ATOMS: atom_id res chain seq x y z
N MET A 1 -13.69 -13.83 -22.41
CA MET A 1 -14.38 -12.80 -23.22
C MET A 1 -14.03 -11.45 -22.62
N SER A 2 -13.57 -10.47 -23.40
CA SER A 2 -13.34 -9.11 -22.91
C SER A 2 -14.67 -8.50 -22.45
N ALA A 3 -14.70 -7.87 -21.28
CA ALA A 3 -15.87 -7.12 -20.83
C ALA A 3 -16.26 -6.05 -21.86
N ASP A 4 -17.56 -5.86 -22.09
CA ASP A 4 -18.05 -4.72 -22.87
C ASP A 4 -17.86 -3.43 -22.05
N LEU A 5 -17.12 -2.48 -22.60
CA LEU A 5 -16.77 -1.20 -21.98
C LEU A 5 -17.32 -0.01 -22.79
N SER A 6 -18.24 -0.25 -23.72
CA SER A 6 -18.86 0.81 -24.54
C SER A 6 -19.50 1.92 -23.71
N ASN A 7 -19.98 1.58 -22.51
CA ASN A 7 -20.59 2.51 -21.55
C ASN A 7 -19.67 2.86 -20.37
N TRP A 8 -18.35 2.66 -20.49
CA TRP A 8 -17.40 3.00 -19.43
C TRP A 8 -17.45 4.50 -19.12
N GLN A 9 -17.58 4.82 -17.83
CA GLN A 9 -17.46 6.19 -17.33
C GLN A 9 -16.20 6.31 -16.49
N TRP A 10 -15.62 7.50 -16.45
CA TRP A 10 -14.48 7.79 -15.59
C TRP A 10 -14.86 7.57 -14.13
N ARG A 11 -13.89 7.13 -13.33
CA ARG A 11 -14.05 6.99 -11.88
C ARG A 11 -13.70 8.30 -11.18
N ALA A 12 -14.11 8.44 -9.93
CA ALA A 12 -13.59 9.52 -9.09
C ALA A 12 -12.12 9.25 -8.74
N PRO A 13 -11.27 10.27 -8.55
CA PRO A 13 -9.97 10.05 -7.91
C PRO A 13 -10.18 9.45 -6.50
N PRO A 14 -9.22 8.68 -5.96
CA PRO A 14 -9.37 8.16 -4.62
C PRO A 14 -9.52 9.30 -3.60
N ASP A 15 -10.29 9.04 -2.56
CA ASP A 15 -10.60 10.05 -1.55
C ASP A 15 -10.87 9.43 -0.17
N LEU A 16 -10.27 8.25 0.06
CA LEU A 16 -10.45 7.42 1.25
C LEU A 16 -10.48 8.29 2.50
N LYS A 17 -11.64 8.32 3.15
CA LYS A 17 -11.83 9.06 4.40
C LYS A 17 -11.10 8.37 5.54
N PRO A 18 -10.85 9.07 6.66
CA PRO A 18 -10.41 8.42 7.88
C PRO A 18 -11.27 7.18 8.18
N THR A 19 -10.63 6.01 8.15
CA THR A 19 -11.30 4.71 8.21
C THR A 19 -10.64 3.86 9.27
N ALA A 20 -11.44 3.35 10.21
CA ALA A 20 -10.99 2.42 11.23
C ALA A 20 -11.23 0.98 10.79
N GLY A 21 -10.15 0.20 10.72
CA GLY A 21 -10.20 -1.25 10.75
C GLY A 21 -10.16 -1.78 12.19
N ARG A 22 -9.99 -3.09 12.33
CA ARG A 22 -9.86 -3.80 13.60
C ARG A 22 -8.49 -3.55 14.27
N TYR A 23 -7.43 -3.50 13.47
CA TYR A 23 -6.04 -3.44 13.91
C TYR A 23 -5.36 -2.12 13.51
N VAL A 24 -5.82 -1.48 12.43
CA VAL A 24 -5.23 -0.23 11.93
C VAL A 24 -6.30 0.80 11.61
N LYS A 25 -5.96 2.08 11.77
CA LYS A 25 -6.70 3.22 11.22
C LYS A 25 -5.89 3.80 10.08
N THR A 26 -6.55 4.19 9.00
CA THR A 26 -5.94 4.93 7.88
C THR A 26 -6.59 6.29 7.75
N GLU A 27 -5.81 7.32 7.49
CA GLU A 27 -6.29 8.67 7.23
C GLU A 27 -5.40 9.41 6.23
N PRO A 28 -5.93 10.37 5.46
CA PRO A 28 -5.13 11.22 4.59
C PRO A 28 -4.07 11.99 5.39
N ALA A 29 -2.80 11.87 5.01
CA ALA A 29 -1.69 12.57 5.65
C ALA A 29 -1.58 14.00 5.12
N GLN A 30 -1.62 14.99 6.02
CA GLN A 30 -1.45 16.40 5.67
C GLN A 30 0.03 16.79 5.83
N PHE A 31 0.75 16.95 4.72
CA PHE A 31 2.14 17.40 4.73
C PHE A 31 2.24 18.93 4.56
N PRO A 32 3.12 19.61 5.31
CA PRO A 32 4.27 19.03 6.02
C PRO A 32 3.98 18.54 7.45
N ASP A 33 2.85 18.91 8.06
CA ASP A 33 2.57 18.70 9.49
C ASP A 33 2.66 17.23 9.94
N ALA A 34 2.17 16.29 9.13
CA ALA A 34 2.22 14.85 9.39
C ALA A 34 3.65 14.30 9.56
N ALA A 35 4.67 15.03 9.09
CA ALA A 35 6.06 14.66 9.29
C ALA A 35 6.45 14.63 10.78
N THR A 36 5.83 15.47 11.61
CA THR A 36 6.09 15.50 13.06
C THR A 36 5.84 14.14 13.72
N GLU A 37 4.84 13.41 13.23
CA GLU A 37 4.45 12.09 13.77
C GLU A 37 5.10 10.93 13.01
N LEU A 38 5.25 11.05 11.69
CA LEU A 38 5.77 9.97 10.85
C LEU A 38 7.30 9.89 10.85
N PHE A 39 8.01 11.02 10.94
CA PHE A 39 9.47 11.05 10.92
C PHE A 39 10.08 10.20 12.05
N PRO A 40 9.64 10.31 13.32
CA PRO A 40 10.22 9.51 14.40
C PRO A 40 10.05 8.00 14.23
N VAL A 41 9.07 7.53 13.44
CA VAL A 41 8.81 6.08 13.25
C VAL A 41 9.31 5.52 11.92
N LEU A 42 9.73 6.38 10.99
CA LEU A 42 10.20 5.99 9.66
C LEU A 42 11.66 6.39 9.38
N CYS A 43 12.24 7.31 10.15
CA CYS A 43 13.57 7.90 9.88
C CYS A 43 14.46 7.91 11.13
N SER A 44 14.19 7.06 12.12
CA SER A 44 15.03 6.95 13.30
C SER A 44 16.33 6.19 13.02
N GLU A 45 17.25 6.21 13.99
CA GLU A 45 18.51 5.47 13.89
C GLU A 45 18.22 3.97 13.60
N GLY A 46 18.85 3.47 12.54
CA GLY A 46 18.66 2.10 12.07
C GLY A 46 17.52 1.89 11.07
N ASP A 47 16.68 2.90 10.78
CA ASP A 47 15.55 2.78 9.83
C ASP A 47 15.88 3.22 8.40
N ALA A 48 17.14 3.57 8.12
CA ALA A 48 17.59 3.93 6.78
C ALA A 48 17.29 2.82 5.74
N ASP A 49 17.25 1.56 6.18
CA ASP A 49 16.94 0.41 5.33
C ASP A 49 15.50 0.40 4.80
N LEU A 50 14.56 1.04 5.50
CA LEU A 50 13.17 1.23 5.04
C LEU A 50 13.11 1.99 3.71
N TRP A 51 14.11 2.84 3.44
CA TRP A 51 14.18 3.70 2.27
C TRP A 51 15.04 3.11 1.13
N THR A 52 15.63 1.93 1.32
CA THR A 52 16.56 1.30 0.35
C THR A 52 15.97 1.25 -1.07
N TYR A 53 14.69 0.87 -1.18
CA TYR A 53 14.00 0.69 -2.47
C TYR A 53 12.98 1.79 -2.79
N ILE A 54 12.92 2.84 -1.97
CA ILE A 54 12.03 3.98 -2.16
C ILE A 54 12.79 5.06 -2.94
N PRO A 55 12.20 5.70 -3.96
CA PRO A 55 12.87 6.76 -4.73
C PRO A 55 13.15 8.02 -3.90
N LEU A 56 12.48 8.15 -2.76
CA LEU A 56 12.65 9.22 -1.77
C LEU A 56 13.57 8.77 -0.63
N GLY A 57 14.03 9.74 0.16
CA GLY A 57 14.78 9.54 1.39
C GLY A 57 16.14 8.81 1.20
N PRO A 58 16.77 8.35 2.28
CA PRO A 58 16.40 8.59 3.68
C PRO A 58 16.44 10.09 4.03
N PHE A 59 15.82 10.47 5.15
CA PHE A 59 15.72 11.87 5.58
C PHE A 59 16.42 12.05 6.92
N GLU A 60 17.13 13.17 7.07
CA GLU A 60 17.86 13.50 8.31
C GLU A 60 17.02 14.33 9.27
N THR A 61 16.00 15.03 8.77
CA THR A 61 15.14 15.92 9.57
C THR A 61 13.67 15.75 9.22
N ALA A 62 12.79 15.98 10.19
CA ALA A 62 11.34 16.02 9.96
C ALA A 62 10.95 17.10 8.94
N GLU A 63 11.67 18.22 8.91
CA GLU A 63 11.48 19.29 7.92
C GLU A 63 11.75 18.79 6.49
N SER A 64 12.92 18.21 6.22
CA SER A 64 13.27 17.70 4.89
C SER A 64 12.32 16.59 4.42
N PHE A 65 11.87 15.74 5.33
CA PHE A 65 10.85 14.73 5.06
C PHE A 65 9.51 15.38 4.71
N GLY A 66 9.02 16.29 5.54
CA GLY A 66 7.75 16.98 5.36
C GLY A 66 7.69 17.78 4.07
N GLU A 67 8.74 18.52 3.74
CA GLU A 67 8.84 19.31 2.51
C GLU A 67 8.88 18.43 1.25
N THR A 68 9.62 17.33 1.30
CA THR A 68 9.64 16.36 0.19
C THR A 68 8.27 15.72 -0.01
N MET A 69 7.61 15.33 1.08
CA MET A 69 6.28 14.72 1.01
C MET A 69 5.22 15.72 0.53
N ARG A 70 5.27 16.97 0.99
CA ARG A 70 4.41 18.08 0.52
C ARG A 70 4.58 18.32 -0.98
N PHE A 71 5.81 18.26 -1.48
CA PHE A 71 6.08 18.37 -2.91
C PHE A 71 5.43 17.23 -3.71
N VAL A 72 5.59 15.97 -3.30
CA VAL A 72 5.01 14.84 -4.06
C VAL A 72 3.49 14.76 -3.94
N THR A 73 2.90 15.08 -2.79
CA THR A 73 1.43 15.08 -2.66
C THR A 73 0.78 16.23 -3.43
N GLY A 74 1.43 17.39 -3.51
CA GLY A 74 0.94 18.52 -4.30
C GLY A 74 1.23 18.40 -5.80
N GLN A 75 2.51 18.29 -6.19
CA GLN A 75 2.95 18.41 -7.58
C GLN A 75 2.88 17.09 -8.37
N GLN A 76 3.00 15.94 -7.69
CA GLN A 76 2.93 14.62 -8.34
C GLN A 76 1.56 13.96 -8.16
N ASN A 77 0.61 14.66 -7.55
CA ASN A 77 -0.75 14.18 -7.28
C ASN A 77 -0.77 12.84 -6.53
N TRP A 78 0.16 12.64 -5.59
CA TRP A 78 0.12 11.48 -4.70
C TRP A 78 -0.90 11.74 -3.60
N GLN A 79 -1.73 10.75 -3.33
CA GLN A 79 -2.63 10.81 -2.19
C GLN A 79 -2.11 9.89 -1.10
N THR A 80 -1.33 10.47 -0.18
CA THR A 80 -0.66 9.73 0.88
C THR A 80 -1.56 9.57 2.08
N HIS A 81 -1.64 8.34 2.57
CA HIS A 81 -2.30 7.96 3.81
C HIS A 81 -1.27 7.60 4.86
N MET A 82 -1.53 8.00 6.10
CA MET A 82 -0.82 7.48 7.25
C MET A 82 -1.60 6.36 7.92
N PHE A 83 -0.87 5.45 8.55
CA PHE A 83 -1.41 4.32 9.29
C PHE A 83 -1.17 4.52 10.77
N ARG A 84 -2.21 4.26 11.57
CA ARG A 84 -2.14 4.32 13.02
C ARG A 84 -2.59 3.01 13.63
N ASP A 85 -2.00 2.64 14.74
CA ASP A 85 -2.49 1.53 15.56
C ASP A 85 -3.93 1.79 16.01
N ALA A 86 -4.84 0.84 15.83
CA ALA A 86 -6.25 1.06 16.14
C ALA A 86 -6.50 1.30 17.64
N ALA A 87 -5.72 0.65 18.52
CA ALA A 87 -5.90 0.70 19.97
C ALA A 87 -5.24 1.94 20.60
N THR A 88 -4.03 2.26 20.17
CA THR A 88 -3.19 3.30 20.79
C THR A 88 -3.12 4.60 19.99
N ASN A 89 -3.61 4.60 18.75
CA ASN A 89 -3.50 5.72 17.80
C ASN A 89 -2.06 6.12 17.42
N ALA A 90 -1.06 5.32 17.80
CA ALA A 90 0.34 5.58 17.49
C ALA A 90 0.59 5.50 15.97
N PRO A 91 1.40 6.40 15.39
CA PRO A 91 1.77 6.34 13.97
C PRO A 91 2.62 5.10 13.69
N LEU A 92 2.31 4.41 12.59
CA LEU A 92 2.91 3.12 12.24
C LEU A 92 3.52 3.08 10.84
N GLY A 93 3.16 4.01 9.95
CA GLY A 93 3.74 4.11 8.61
C GLY A 93 2.82 4.82 7.63
N MET A 94 3.10 4.67 6.34
CA MET A 94 2.34 5.31 5.27
C MET A 94 2.34 4.52 3.96
N ALA A 95 1.40 4.84 3.09
CA ALA A 95 1.38 4.45 1.68
C ALA A 95 0.63 5.51 0.87
N SER A 96 0.83 5.53 -0.44
CA SER A 96 0.21 6.52 -1.33
C SER A 96 -0.57 5.84 -2.45
N TYR A 97 -1.73 6.39 -2.79
CA TYR A 97 -2.26 6.22 -4.14
C TYR A 97 -1.45 7.07 -5.11
N MET A 98 -0.99 6.45 -6.19
CA MET A 98 -0.08 7.04 -7.17
C MET A 98 -0.53 6.68 -8.59
N ARG A 99 -0.04 7.41 -9.60
CA ARG A 99 -0.34 7.16 -11.02
C ARG A 99 -1.84 6.95 -11.26
N ILE A 100 -2.63 7.81 -10.62
CA ILE A 100 -4.09 7.77 -10.61
C ILE A 100 -4.57 8.08 -12.03
N ARG A 101 -5.31 7.13 -12.62
CA ARG A 101 -5.90 7.22 -13.97
C ARG A 101 -7.39 6.96 -13.87
N PRO A 102 -8.20 7.95 -13.43
CA PRO A 102 -9.63 7.76 -13.26
C PRO A 102 -10.35 7.45 -14.58
N GLU A 103 -9.82 7.95 -15.70
CA GLU A 103 -10.28 7.68 -17.06
C GLU A 103 -10.18 6.19 -17.43
N ALA A 104 -9.22 5.47 -16.85
CA ALA A 104 -9.03 4.03 -17.07
C ALA A 104 -9.50 3.17 -15.87
N GLY A 105 -9.92 3.80 -14.77
CA GLY A 105 -10.21 3.12 -13.52
C GLY A 105 -8.99 2.35 -13.01
N SER A 106 -7.81 2.98 -13.07
CA SER A 106 -6.56 2.36 -12.66
C SER A 106 -5.79 3.23 -11.69
N VAL A 107 -5.24 2.62 -10.64
CA VAL A 107 -4.44 3.32 -9.62
C VAL A 107 -3.39 2.38 -9.06
N GLU A 108 -2.27 2.94 -8.63
CA GLU A 108 -1.24 2.21 -7.91
C GLU A 108 -1.29 2.49 -6.42
N VAL A 109 -1.01 1.47 -5.60
CA VAL A 109 -0.52 1.67 -4.23
C VAL A 109 1.00 1.56 -4.20
N GLY A 110 1.64 2.64 -3.76
CA GLY A 110 3.08 2.81 -3.83
C GLY A 110 3.60 3.66 -2.67
N CYS A 111 4.90 3.92 -2.68
CA CYS A 111 5.61 4.61 -1.59
C CYS A 111 5.24 4.04 -0.20
N ILE A 112 5.10 2.72 -0.13
CA ILE A 112 4.72 2.01 1.09
C ILE A 112 5.95 1.96 2.00
N VAL A 113 5.88 2.67 3.12
CA VAL A 113 6.92 2.68 4.15
C VAL A 113 6.27 2.30 5.47
N LEU A 114 6.47 1.05 5.88
CA LEU A 114 5.93 0.51 7.14
C LEU A 114 7.05 0.52 8.18
N SER A 115 6.80 1.13 9.34
CA SER A 115 7.74 1.05 10.46
C SER A 115 8.02 -0.42 10.83
N LYS A 116 9.16 -0.68 11.47
CA LYS A 116 9.51 -2.04 11.91
C LYS A 116 8.46 -2.65 12.84
N LYS A 117 7.74 -1.82 13.61
CA LYS A 117 6.62 -2.25 14.48
C LYS A 117 5.40 -2.71 13.69
N LEU A 118 5.18 -2.15 12.50
CA LEU A 118 4.03 -2.48 11.64
C LEU A 118 4.31 -3.70 10.76
N GLN A 119 5.55 -3.91 10.33
CA GLN A 119 5.90 -4.98 9.40
C GLN A 119 5.49 -6.37 9.92
N ARG A 120 4.91 -7.18 9.04
CA ARG A 120 4.49 -8.56 9.32
C ARG A 120 3.42 -8.70 10.42
N THR A 121 2.61 -7.66 10.64
CA THR A 121 1.46 -7.69 11.55
C THR A 121 0.12 -7.81 10.81
N ALA A 122 -0.95 -8.09 11.55
CA ALA A 122 -2.33 -7.99 11.05
C ALA A 122 -2.66 -6.58 10.58
N ALA A 123 -2.23 -5.55 11.33
CA ALA A 123 -2.40 -4.14 10.98
C ALA A 123 -1.79 -3.78 9.62
N ALA A 124 -0.61 -4.31 9.25
CA ALA A 124 -0.02 -4.06 7.94
C ALA A 124 -0.85 -4.67 6.80
N THR A 125 -1.40 -5.87 7.01
CA THR A 125 -2.25 -6.54 6.02
C THR A 125 -3.59 -5.80 5.89
N GLU A 126 -4.17 -5.39 7.02
CA GLU A 126 -5.42 -4.63 7.04
C GLU A 126 -5.27 -3.25 6.39
N ALA A 127 -4.13 -2.58 6.54
CA ALA A 127 -3.87 -1.30 5.89
C ALA A 127 -3.99 -1.40 4.36
N MET A 128 -3.39 -2.45 3.78
CA MET A 128 -3.49 -2.71 2.34
C MET A 128 -4.90 -3.13 1.92
N TYR A 129 -5.60 -3.92 2.75
CA TYR A 129 -6.99 -4.28 2.52
C TYR A 129 -7.90 -3.05 2.48
N LEU A 130 -7.81 -2.14 3.46
CA LEU A 130 -8.65 -0.95 3.50
C LEU A 130 -8.44 -0.05 2.28
N MET A 131 -7.19 0.08 1.81
CA MET A 131 -6.89 0.83 0.60
C MET A 131 -7.43 0.16 -0.67
N ALA A 132 -7.19 -1.15 -0.83
CA ALA A 132 -7.72 -1.91 -1.97
C ALA A 132 -9.27 -1.89 -1.99
N ARG A 133 -9.90 -2.07 -0.83
CA ARG A 133 -11.36 -2.07 -0.65
C ARG A 133 -11.96 -0.76 -1.14
N HIS A 134 -11.38 0.37 -0.78
CA HIS A 134 -11.87 1.66 -1.26
C HIS A 134 -11.80 1.78 -2.80
N VAL A 135 -10.68 1.37 -3.38
CA VAL A 135 -10.47 1.40 -4.83
C VAL A 135 -11.50 0.56 -5.58
N PHE A 136 -11.79 -0.64 -5.11
CA PHE A 136 -12.72 -1.55 -5.79
C PHE A 136 -14.19 -1.33 -5.40
N ASP A 137 -14.51 -1.34 -4.11
CA ASP A 137 -15.90 -1.31 -3.63
C ASP A 137 -16.52 0.09 -3.75
N ASP A 138 -15.77 1.14 -3.40
CA ASP A 138 -16.34 2.50 -3.33
C ASP A 138 -16.20 3.22 -4.67
N LEU A 139 -15.04 3.09 -5.33
CA LEU A 139 -14.75 3.84 -6.56
C LEU A 139 -15.01 3.05 -7.84
N GLY A 140 -15.13 1.73 -7.77
CA GLY A 140 -15.34 0.87 -8.95
C GLY A 140 -14.17 0.86 -9.94
N TYR A 141 -12.94 1.01 -9.45
CA TYR A 141 -11.76 0.88 -10.30
C TYR A 141 -11.61 -0.57 -10.78
N ARG A 142 -11.00 -0.72 -11.94
CA ARG A 142 -10.83 -2.00 -12.62
C ARG A 142 -9.46 -2.62 -12.43
N ARG A 143 -8.47 -1.81 -12.03
CA ARG A 143 -7.08 -2.22 -11.89
C ARG A 143 -6.40 -1.52 -10.72
N TYR A 144 -5.85 -2.31 -9.82
CA TYR A 144 -5.02 -1.86 -8.71
C TYR A 144 -3.59 -2.38 -8.88
N GLU A 145 -2.62 -1.47 -8.93
CA GLU A 145 -1.24 -1.81 -9.29
C GLU A 145 -0.33 -1.85 -8.05
N TRP A 146 0.65 -2.75 -8.09
CA TRP A 146 1.80 -2.75 -7.18
C TRP A 146 3.08 -2.85 -8.00
N LYS A 147 4.04 -1.98 -7.72
CA LYS A 147 5.34 -1.96 -8.40
C LYS A 147 6.47 -1.86 -7.39
N CYS A 148 7.53 -2.60 -7.64
CA CYS A 148 8.72 -2.53 -6.81
C CYS A 148 9.98 -2.74 -7.64
N ASN A 149 11.13 -2.39 -7.06
CA ASN A 149 12.41 -2.85 -7.60
C ASN A 149 12.40 -4.39 -7.63
N ASN A 150 12.83 -4.99 -8.75
CA ASN A 150 12.88 -6.43 -8.94
C ASN A 150 13.80 -7.12 -7.91
N ASP A 151 14.81 -6.44 -7.37
CA ASP A 151 15.68 -6.96 -6.31
C ASP A 151 15.03 -6.88 -4.91
N ASN A 152 13.91 -6.17 -4.77
CA ASN A 152 13.16 -6.10 -3.51
C ASN A 152 12.31 -7.35 -3.30
N ALA A 153 12.96 -8.45 -2.91
CA ALA A 153 12.31 -9.74 -2.67
C ALA A 153 11.21 -9.68 -1.61
N ALA A 154 11.32 -8.80 -0.60
CA ALA A 154 10.29 -8.63 0.42
C ALA A 154 9.01 -8.02 -0.16
N SER A 155 9.12 -6.96 -0.97
CA SER A 155 7.98 -6.32 -1.63
C SER A 155 7.32 -7.25 -2.66
N ARG A 156 8.11 -7.99 -3.45
CA ARG A 156 7.59 -9.00 -4.39
C ARG A 156 6.78 -10.09 -3.70
N ARG A 157 7.29 -10.62 -2.58
CA ARG A 157 6.55 -11.60 -1.76
C ARG A 157 5.28 -11.01 -1.16
N ALA A 158 5.31 -9.75 -0.73
CA ALA A 158 4.13 -9.07 -0.21
C ALA A 158 3.05 -8.94 -1.28
N ALA A 159 3.38 -8.48 -2.49
CA ALA A 159 2.43 -8.36 -3.60
C ALA A 159 1.73 -9.70 -3.89
N LEU A 160 2.50 -10.78 -4.05
CA LEU A 160 1.94 -12.12 -4.29
C LEU A 160 1.08 -12.62 -3.13
N ARG A 161 1.52 -12.41 -1.87
CA ARG A 161 0.75 -12.79 -0.67
C ARG A 161 -0.60 -12.07 -0.61
N LEU A 162 -0.60 -10.76 -0.89
CA LEU A 162 -1.78 -9.88 -0.85
C LEU A 162 -2.74 -10.11 -2.04
N GLY A 163 -2.35 -10.93 -3.01
CA GLY A 163 -3.21 -11.35 -4.11
C GLY A 163 -3.06 -10.58 -5.40
N PHE A 164 -1.98 -9.82 -5.54
CA PHE A 164 -1.60 -9.31 -6.85
C PHE A 164 -0.99 -10.42 -7.72
N THR A 165 -1.30 -10.38 -9.01
CA THR A 165 -0.77 -11.23 -10.07
C THR A 165 0.43 -10.55 -10.72
N PHE A 166 1.52 -11.31 -10.94
CA PHE A 166 2.73 -10.79 -11.61
C PHE A 166 2.52 -10.66 -13.12
N GLU A 167 2.95 -9.54 -13.70
CA GLU A 167 2.74 -9.25 -15.13
C GLU A 167 4.04 -9.11 -15.93
N GLY A 168 5.17 -8.81 -15.28
CA GLY A 168 6.44 -8.71 -15.97
C GLY A 168 7.48 -7.84 -15.27
N VAL A 169 8.66 -7.76 -15.88
CA VAL A 169 9.75 -6.87 -15.45
C VAL A 169 10.09 -5.90 -16.57
N PHE A 170 10.04 -4.62 -16.27
CA PHE A 170 10.61 -3.59 -17.13
C PHE A 170 12.10 -3.47 -16.78
N ARG A 171 12.95 -3.88 -17.73
CA ARG A 171 14.42 -3.83 -17.58
C ARG A 171 14.89 -2.40 -17.77
N GLN A 172 15.82 -1.96 -16.92
CA GLN A 172 16.37 -0.60 -16.93
C GLN A 172 15.29 0.49 -16.87
N ASP A 173 14.20 0.22 -16.15
CA ASP A 173 13.04 1.13 -16.04
C ASP A 173 13.42 2.47 -15.39
N MET A 174 14.33 2.44 -14.40
CA MET A 174 14.78 3.66 -13.70
C MET A 174 16.24 3.58 -13.27
N VAL A 175 16.85 4.75 -13.06
CA VAL A 175 18.05 4.90 -12.23
C VAL A 175 17.62 5.44 -10.87
N MET A 176 17.96 4.74 -9.80
CA MET A 176 17.56 5.10 -8.44
C MET A 176 18.77 5.05 -7.51
N LYS A 177 19.08 6.18 -6.86
CA LYS A 177 20.20 6.31 -5.90
C LYS A 177 21.52 5.76 -6.47
N GLY A 178 21.80 6.10 -7.74
CA GLY A 178 23.03 5.70 -8.45
C GLY A 178 23.05 4.24 -8.92
N ARG A 179 21.93 3.50 -8.87
CA ARG A 179 21.84 2.10 -9.30
C ARG A 179 20.76 1.89 -10.36
N ASN A 180 20.94 0.85 -11.18
CA ASN A 180 19.88 0.36 -12.05
C ASN A 180 18.69 -0.12 -11.21
N ARG A 181 17.48 0.15 -11.67
CA ARG A 181 16.24 -0.43 -11.16
C ARG A 181 15.48 -1.04 -12.33
N ASP A 182 15.41 -2.36 -12.30
CA ASP A 182 14.39 -3.10 -13.01
C ASP A 182 13.10 -3.05 -12.17
N THR A 183 11.96 -2.75 -12.78
CA THR A 183 10.68 -2.67 -12.06
C THR A 183 9.86 -3.92 -12.33
N ALA A 184 9.54 -4.65 -11.26
CA ALA A 184 8.58 -5.76 -11.29
C ALA A 184 7.16 -5.19 -11.14
N TRP A 185 6.27 -5.61 -12.04
CA TRP A 185 4.89 -5.15 -12.12
C TRP A 185 3.93 -6.24 -11.67
N TYR A 186 2.99 -5.85 -10.83
CA TYR A 186 1.89 -6.68 -10.37
C TYR A 186 0.58 -5.91 -10.44
N SER A 187 -0.53 -6.63 -10.58
CA SER A 187 -1.86 -6.04 -10.59
C SER A 187 -2.88 -6.91 -9.86
N MET A 188 -3.97 -6.29 -9.44
CA MET A 188 -5.19 -6.94 -9.01
C MET A 188 -6.34 -6.33 -9.81
N LEU A 189 -7.22 -7.17 -10.33
CA LEU A 189 -8.35 -6.76 -11.17
C LEU A 189 -9.66 -6.75 -10.39
N ASP A 190 -10.61 -5.95 -10.88
CA ASP A 190 -12.00 -5.94 -10.38
C ASP A 190 -12.62 -7.33 -10.29
N SER A 191 -12.42 -8.16 -11.31
CA SER A 191 -12.93 -9.55 -11.35
C SER A 191 -12.27 -10.50 -10.34
N GLU A 192 -11.06 -10.19 -9.88
CA GLU A 192 -10.34 -10.98 -8.87
C GLU A 192 -10.70 -10.53 -7.44
N TRP A 193 -11.09 -9.26 -7.30
CA TRP A 193 -11.32 -8.62 -6.00
C TRP A 193 -12.33 -9.36 -5.11
N PRO A 194 -13.49 -9.88 -5.57
CA PRO A 194 -14.44 -10.56 -4.69
C PRO A 194 -13.82 -11.74 -3.91
N ALA A 195 -13.03 -12.58 -4.59
CA ALA A 195 -12.35 -13.72 -3.95
C ALA A 195 -11.21 -13.25 -3.04
N VAL A 196 -10.43 -12.26 -3.47
CA VAL A 196 -9.35 -11.68 -2.67
C VAL A 196 -9.89 -11.02 -1.40
N LYS A 197 -10.97 -10.24 -1.50
CA LYS A 197 -11.69 -9.61 -0.38
C LYS A 197 -12.16 -10.65 0.63
N ALA A 198 -12.83 -11.71 0.19
CA ALA A 198 -13.28 -12.80 1.07
C ALA A 198 -12.10 -13.44 1.82
N ALA A 199 -10.96 -13.62 1.15
CA ALA A 199 -9.77 -14.15 1.80
C ALA A 199 -9.17 -13.19 2.84
N PHE A 200 -9.13 -11.88 2.55
CA PHE A 200 -8.71 -10.87 3.52
C PHE A 200 -9.61 -10.86 4.75
N GLU A 201 -10.92 -10.85 4.55
CA GLU A 201 -11.91 -10.83 5.64
C GLU A 201 -11.82 -12.08 6.50
N SER A 202 -11.67 -13.27 5.89
CA SER A 202 -11.44 -14.51 6.62
C SER A 202 -10.10 -14.52 7.36
N TRP A 203 -9.03 -13.96 6.77
CA TRP A 203 -7.73 -13.90 7.43
C TRP A 203 -7.69 -12.91 8.60
N LEU A 204 -8.38 -11.76 8.47
CA LEU A 204 -8.48 -10.70 9.48
C LEU A 204 -9.51 -10.99 10.56
N ALA A 205 -10.33 -12.03 10.41
CA ALA A 205 -11.27 -12.47 11.42
C ALA A 205 -10.52 -12.86 12.70
N SER A 206 -11.09 -12.52 13.86
CA SER A 206 -10.44 -12.73 15.16
C SER A 206 -10.22 -14.20 15.49
N ASP A 207 -11.04 -15.09 14.95
CA ASP A 207 -10.91 -16.54 15.11
C ASP A 207 -9.71 -17.15 14.36
N ASN A 208 -9.18 -16.46 13.34
CA ASN A 208 -7.95 -16.84 12.65
C ASN A 208 -6.67 -16.52 13.46
N PHE A 209 -6.78 -15.94 14.66
CA PHE A 209 -5.65 -15.69 15.54
C PHE A 209 -5.81 -16.43 16.87
N ASP A 210 -4.71 -16.95 17.43
CA ASP A 210 -4.71 -17.52 18.78
C ASP A 210 -4.54 -16.44 19.87
N GLY A 211 -4.54 -16.85 21.13
CA GLY A 211 -4.39 -15.93 22.28
C GLY A 211 -3.03 -15.20 22.34
N GLY A 212 -2.03 -15.66 21.57
CA GLY A 212 -0.74 -15.00 21.40
C GLY A 212 -0.66 -14.09 20.17
N GLY A 213 -1.74 -13.97 19.40
CA GLY A 213 -1.78 -13.18 18.16
C GLY A 213 -1.14 -13.89 16.96
N GLN A 214 -0.84 -15.18 17.07
CA GLN A 214 -0.31 -15.96 15.95
C GLN A 214 -1.45 -16.41 15.03
N GLN A 215 -1.29 -16.22 13.72
CA GLN A 215 -2.28 -16.65 12.73
C GLN A 215 -2.40 -18.19 12.72
N ARG A 216 -3.63 -18.70 12.63
CA ARG A 216 -3.94 -20.14 12.50
C ARG A 216 -3.81 -20.61 11.06
N ARG A 217 -4.27 -19.81 10.10
CA ARG A 217 -4.06 -20.02 8.66
C ARG A 217 -3.40 -18.79 8.05
N SER A 218 -2.51 -19.01 7.08
CA SER A 218 -1.92 -17.91 6.34
C SER A 218 -2.90 -17.35 5.31
N LEU A 219 -2.75 -16.08 4.94
CA LEU A 219 -3.57 -15.46 3.89
C LEU A 219 -3.42 -16.21 2.56
N ALA A 220 -2.23 -16.75 2.26
CA ALA A 220 -2.00 -17.55 1.06
C ALA A 220 -2.80 -18.86 1.09
N ASP A 221 -2.84 -19.57 2.23
CA ASP A 221 -3.61 -20.81 2.36
C ASP A 221 -5.13 -20.58 2.31
N ILE A 222 -5.59 -19.43 2.79
CA ILE A 222 -7.01 -19.05 2.69
C ILE A 222 -7.35 -18.75 1.23
N ARG A 223 -6.52 -17.95 0.54
CA ARG A 223 -6.72 -17.63 -0.88
C ARG A 223 -6.69 -18.86 -1.78
N ALA A 224 -5.84 -19.84 -1.49
CA ALA A 224 -5.77 -21.07 -2.28
C ALA A 224 -6.98 -22.00 -2.09
N ALA A 225 -7.83 -21.73 -1.09
CA ALA A 225 -9.01 -22.54 -0.76
C ALA A 225 -10.33 -21.91 -1.24
N ILE A 226 -10.30 -20.73 -1.85
CA ILE A 226 -11.44 -20.01 -2.43
C ILE A 226 -11.33 -20.11 -3.96
#